data_AF-A0A9X5CD56-F1
#
_entry.id   AF-A0A9X5CD56-F1
#
_cell.length_a   1.000
_cell.length_b   1.000
_cell.length_c   1.000
_cell.angle_alpha   90.00
_cell.angle_beta   90.00
_cell.angle_gamma   90.00
#
_symmetry.space_group_name_H-M   'P 1'
#
loop_
_entity.id
_entity.type
_entity.pdbx_description
1 polymer ?
#
loop_
_entity_poly.entity_id
_entity_poly.type
_entity_poly.pdbx_seq_one_letter_code
_entity_poly.pdbx_strand_id
1 'polypeptide(L)' 'NAELEAWSFINHISLLYFYGVVKALREKELNGKYSPEDILSIGKNIYCVREHYYSKDTRLSEIPKKDQELLETLGVKLVQ' A
#
# COMPACT_ATOMS: atom_id res chain seq x y z
N ASN A 1 9.84 -28.81 7.62
CA ASN A 1 10.13 -28.24 6.28
C ASN A 1 8.99 -27.39 5.75
N ALA A 2 7.74 -27.85 5.74
CA ALA A 2 6.61 -27.05 5.22
C ALA A 2 6.46 -25.64 5.84
N GLU A 3 6.67 -25.49 7.15
CA GLU A 3 6.63 -24.17 7.82
C GLU A 3 7.73 -23.22 7.33
N LEU A 4 8.95 -23.72 7.13
CA LEU A 4 10.08 -22.94 6.60
C LEU A 4 9.87 -22.57 5.13
N GLU A 5 9.30 -23.47 4.34
CA GLU A 5 8.95 -23.22 2.93
C GLU A 5 7.85 -22.17 2.82
N ALA A 6 6.80 -22.26 3.63
CA ALA A 6 5.74 -21.26 3.69
C ALA A 6 6.29 -19.88 4.12
N TRP A 7 7.18 -19.85 5.12
CA TRP A 7 7.79 -18.62 5.59
C TRP A 7 8.70 -17.99 4.52
N SER A 8 9.52 -18.79 3.85
CA SER A 8 10.36 -18.32 2.73
C SER A 8 9.52 -17.80 1.56
N PHE A 9 8.39 -18.46 1.27
CA PHE A 9 7.48 -18.02 0.22
C PHE A 9 6.87 -16.65 0.55
N ILE A 10 6.34 -16.47 1.75
CA ILE A 10 5.78 -15.18 2.20
C ILE A 10 6.86 -14.10 2.12
N ASN A 11 8.07 -14.37 2.63
CA ASN A 11 9.18 -13.41 2.58
C ASN A 11 9.55 -13.02 1.15
N HIS A 12 9.57 -13.98 0.22
CA HIS A 12 9.86 -13.71 -1.19
C HIS A 12 8.82 -12.77 -1.80
N ILE A 13 7.53 -13.04 -1.57
CA ILE A 13 6.44 -12.20 -2.03
C ILE A 13 6.51 -10.80 -1.39
N SER A 14 6.77 -10.70 -0.09
CA SER A 14 6.96 -9.43 0.60
C SER A 14 8.09 -8.59 0.00
N LEU A 15 9.24 -9.22 -0.30
CA LEU A 15 10.37 -8.55 -0.92
C LEU A 15 10.04 -8.05 -2.34
N LEU A 16 9.33 -8.86 -3.15
CA LEU A 16 8.89 -8.43 -4.48
C LEU A 16 8.04 -7.15 -4.41
N TYR A 17 7.07 -7.09 -3.50
CA TYR A 17 6.24 -5.90 -3.33
C TYR A 17 7.04 -4.71 -2.77
N PHE A 18 7.90 -4.95 -1.77
CA PHE A 18 8.74 -3.91 -1.19
C PHE A 18 9.66 -3.27 -2.24
N TYR A 19 10.33 -4.08 -3.05
CA TYR A 19 11.16 -3.56 -4.14
C TYR A 19 10.33 -2.90 -5.26
N GLY A 20 9.08 -3.31 -5.44
CA GLY A 20 8.11 -2.58 -6.27
C GLY A 20 7.92 -1.14 -5.79
N VAL A 21 7.75 -0.92 -4.49
CA VAL A 21 7.65 0.43 -3.89
C VAL A 21 8.95 1.21 -4.07
N VAL A 22 10.10 0.59 -3.78
CA VAL A 22 11.42 1.22 -3.96
C VAL A 22 11.62 1.67 -5.41
N LYS A 23 11.25 0.80 -6.36
CA LYS A 23 11.33 1.09 -7.79
C LYS A 23 10.42 2.24 -8.19
N ALA A 24 9.15 2.23 -7.76
CA ALA A 24 8.20 3.30 -8.06
C ALA A 24 8.67 4.66 -7.54
N LEU A 25 9.21 4.71 -6.31
CA LEU A 25 9.78 5.93 -5.75
C LEU A 25 10.95 6.47 -6.57
N ARG A 26 11.84 5.59 -7.04
CA ARG A 26 12.99 5.99 -7.89
C ARG A 26 12.55 6.46 -9.26
N GLU A 27 11.62 5.75 -9.91
CA GLU A 27 11.10 6.10 -11.24
C GLU A 27 10.36 7.45 -11.25
N LYS A 28 9.85 7.90 -10.10
CA LYS A 28 9.21 9.20 -9.92
C LYS A 28 10.10 10.24 -9.24
N GLU A 29 11.39 9.93 -9.03
CA GLU A 29 12.37 10.81 -8.36
C GLU A 29 11.93 11.26 -6.95
N LEU A 30 11.10 10.46 -6.27
CA LEU A 30 10.57 10.73 -4.94
C LEU A 30 11.41 10.13 -3.81
N ASN A 31 12.43 9.34 -4.13
CA ASN A 31 13.29 8.64 -3.16
C ASN A 31 14.20 9.57 -2.32
N GLY A 32 14.27 10.87 -2.63
CA GLY A 32 14.89 11.88 -1.77
C GLY A 32 13.94 12.48 -0.73
N LYS A 33 12.63 12.29 -0.91
CA LYS A 33 11.56 12.87 -0.07
C LYS A 33 10.82 11.82 0.76
N TYR A 34 10.65 10.63 0.23
CA TYR A 34 9.93 9.52 0.88
C TYR A 34 10.78 8.26 0.89
N SER A 35 10.76 7.58 2.03
CA SER A 35 11.24 6.21 2.17
C SER A 35 10.13 5.21 1.79
N PRO A 36 10.47 3.97 1.40
CA PRO A 36 9.49 2.90 1.24
C PRO A 36 8.61 2.70 2.48
N GLU A 37 9.19 2.84 3.68
CA GLU A 37 8.51 2.70 4.97
C GLU A 37 7.42 3.77 5.16
N ASP A 38 7.66 5.00 4.69
CA ASP A 38 6.65 6.06 4.72
C ASP A 38 5.41 5.66 3.89
N ILE A 39 5.63 5.09 2.70
CA ILE A 39 4.55 4.64 1.82
C ILE A 39 3.76 3.49 2.47
N LEU A 40 4.44 2.54 3.09
CA LEU A 40 3.78 1.45 3.83
C LEU A 40 2.97 1.98 5.01
N SER A 41 3.49 2.98 5.73
CA SER A 41 2.79 3.63 6.85
C SER A 41 1.52 4.34 6.40
N ILE A 42 1.58 5.07 5.28
CA ILE A 42 0.40 5.70 4.66
C ILE A 42 -0.62 4.63 4.26
N GLY A 43 -0.18 3.60 3.54
CA GLY A 43 -1.05 2.52 3.05
C GLY A 43 -1.76 1.76 4.17
N LYS A 44 -1.11 1.58 5.33
CA LYS A 44 -1.70 0.90 6.50
C LYS A 44 -2.95 1.60 7.03
N ASN A 45 -3.07 2.92 6.85
CA ASN A 45 -4.21 3.71 7.32
C ASN A 45 -5.35 3.79 6.29
N ILE A 46 -5.19 3.14 5.13
CA ILE A 46 -6.20 3.10 4.07
C ILE A 46 -6.94 1.77 4.16
N TYR A 47 -8.22 1.82 4.51
CA TYR A 47 -9.06 0.63 4.67
C TYR A 47 -10.51 0.92 4.34
N CYS A 48 -11.25 -0.09 3.92
CA CYS A 48 -12.68 0.04 3.68
C CYS A 48 -13.46 0.01 5.00
N VAL A 49 -14.37 0.96 5.18
CA VAL A 49 -15.31 1.04 6.30
C VAL A 49 -16.72 0.73 5.82
N ARG A 50 -17.48 0.00 6.63
CA ARG A 50 -18.93 -0.19 6.38
C ARG A 50 -19.66 1.09 6.78
N GLU A 51 -20.60 1.51 5.96
CA GLU A 51 -21.41 2.70 6.26
C GLU A 51 -22.38 2.44 7.42
N HIS A 52 -22.95 1.23 7.46
CA HIS A 52 -23.79 0.76 8.56
C HIS A 52 -23.43 -0.69 8.92
N TYR A 53 -23.74 -1.10 10.16
CA TYR A 53 -23.43 -2.45 10.65
C TYR A 53 -24.03 -3.57 9.77
N TYR A 54 -25.20 -3.30 9.14
CA TYR A 54 -25.93 -4.23 8.29
C TYR A 54 -25.83 -3.93 6.77
N SER A 55 -25.11 -2.90 6.34
CA SER A 55 -24.96 -2.63 4.89
C SER A 55 -23.92 -3.56 4.28
N LYS A 56 -24.14 -3.94 3.01
CA LYS A 56 -23.12 -4.58 2.17
C LYS A 56 -22.16 -3.55 1.57
N ASP A 57 -22.57 -2.28 1.56
CA ASP A 57 -21.80 -1.20 0.97
C ASP A 57 -20.67 -0.79 1.92
N THR A 58 -19.47 -0.78 1.35
CA THR A 58 -18.25 -0.32 2.00
C THR A 58 -17.73 0.90 1.26
N ARG A 59 -17.28 1.90 2.01
CA ARG A 59 -16.59 3.07 1.46
C ARG A 59 -15.14 3.06 1.91
N LEU A 60 -14.27 3.71 1.15
CA LEU A 60 -12.88 3.91 1.58
C LEU A 60 -12.85 4.80 2.84
N SER A 61 -11.87 4.58 3.73
CA SER A 61 -11.58 5.51 4.82
C SER A 61 -11.25 6.90 4.27
N GLU A 62 -11.40 7.93 5.09
CA GLU A 62 -10.98 9.28 4.69
C GLU A 62 -9.46 9.32 4.56
N ILE A 63 -8.98 9.81 3.41
CA ILE A 63 -7.56 9.90 3.08
C ILE A 63 -7.22 11.36 2.81
N PRO A 64 -6.14 11.90 3.39
CA PRO A 64 -5.67 13.23 3.03
C PRO A 64 -5.38 13.31 1.53
N LYS A 65 -5.82 14.40 0.87
CA LYS A 65 -5.63 14.62 -0.58
C LYS A 65 -4.18 14.42 -1.04
N LYS A 66 -3.21 14.89 -0.23
CA LYS A 66 -1.77 14.73 -0.48
C LYS A 66 -1.33 13.26 -0.58
N ASP A 67 -1.95 12.38 0.20
CA ASP A 67 -1.58 10.96 0.28
C ASP A 67 -2.24 10.20 -0.87
N GLN A 68 -3.46 10.59 -1.25
CA GLN A 68 -4.10 10.12 -2.48
C GLN A 68 -3.29 10.51 -3.72
N GLU A 69 -2.91 11.79 -3.86
CA GLU A 69 -2.08 12.27 -4.98
C GLU A 69 -0.73 11.56 -5.05
N LEU A 70 -0.11 11.30 -3.90
CA LEU A 70 1.13 10.53 -3.81
C LEU A 70 0.95 9.09 -4.31
N LEU A 71 -0.11 8.40 -3.86
CA LEU A 71 -0.39 7.03 -4.26
C LEU A 71 -0.73 6.92 -5.75
N GLU A 72 -1.52 7.85 -6.29
CA GLU A 72 -1.81 7.94 -7.72
C GLU A 72 -0.53 8.17 -8.53
N THR A 73 0.37 9.04 -8.06
CA THR A 73 1.68 9.28 -8.67
C THR A 73 2.55 8.02 -8.71
N LEU A 74 2.47 7.20 -7.66
CA LEU A 74 3.15 5.90 -7.56
C LEU A 74 2.44 4.78 -8.35
N GLY A 75 1.36 5.09 -9.06
CA GLY A 75 0.62 4.13 -9.90
C GLY A 75 -0.41 3.28 -9.13
N VAL A 76 -0.68 3.61 -7.87
CA VAL A 76 -1.71 2.96 -7.07
C VAL A 76 -3.04 3.68 -7.29
N LYS A 77 -3.99 2.98 -7.93
CA LYS A 77 -5.37 3.46 -8.03
C LYS A 77 -6.18 2.88 -6.89
N LEU A 78 -6.63 3.74 -5.97
CA LEU A 78 -7.59 3.37 -4.95
C LEU A 78 -8.94 3.23 -5.63
N VAL A 79 -9.50 2.02 -5.59
CA VAL A 79 -10.82 1.73 -6.16
C VAL A 79 -11.87 2.46 -5.30
N GLN A 80 -12.64 3.33 -5.93
CA GLN A 80 -13.82 3.97 -5.33
C GLN A 80 -15.06 3.13 -5.63
#